data_AF-A0A9E1RHC7-F1
#
_entry.id   AF-A0A9E1RHC7-F1
#
_cell.length_a   1.000
_cell.length_b   1.000
_cell.length_c   1.000
_cell.angle_alpha   90.00
_cell.angle_beta   90.00
_cell.angle_gamma   90.00
#
_symmetry.space_group_name_H-M   'P 1'
#
loop_
_entity.id
_entity.type
_entity.pdbx_description
1 polymer ?
#
loop_
_entity_poly.entity_id
_entity_poly.type
_entity_poly.pdbx_seq_one_letter_code
_entity_poly.pdbx_strand_id
1 'polypeptide(L)'
;CYLKEKNILEAEKIINTVPKNKDNNIDVIRIRALIEIGNQSQMTISNEDINILKTKIEKNPTDHQSMIDLSLALNAIEQFDDAIDIILKSIKVDKEWNDKFAQKQLLKFFDAWGIGSKVSLSGRRKLSAILFS
;
A
#
# COMPACT_ATOMS: atom_id res chain seq x y z
N CYS A 1 -5.81 14.43 5.73
CA CYS A 1 -6.30 15.78 6.11
C CYS A 1 -6.87 16.43 4.84
N TYR A 2 -8.19 16.43 4.68
CA TYR A 2 -8.91 16.74 3.42
C TYR A 2 -8.52 18.09 2.77
N LEU A 3 -8.12 19.08 3.57
CA LEU A 3 -7.65 20.38 3.10
C LEU A 3 -6.30 20.32 2.36
N LYS A 4 -5.43 19.37 2.70
CA LYS A 4 -4.13 19.19 2.04
C LYS A 4 -4.31 18.55 0.66
N GLU A 5 -5.24 17.61 0.52
CA GLU A 5 -5.60 16.95 -0.75
C GLU A 5 -6.24 17.92 -1.75
N LYS A 6 -7.18 18.76 -1.28
CA LYS A 6 -7.80 19.79 -2.13
C LYS A 6 -6.78 20.78 -2.71
N ASN A 7 -5.71 21.08 -1.98
CA ASN A 7 -4.66 21.99 -2.43
C ASN A 7 -3.72 21.35 -3.47
N ILE A 8 -3.52 20.03 -3.43
CA ILE A 8 -2.67 19.34 -4.42
C ILE A 8 -3.39 19.19 -5.75
N LEU A 9 -4.66 18.77 -5.73
CA LEU A 9 -5.47 18.65 -6.95
C LEU A 9 -5.58 19.98 -7.70
N GLU A 10 -5.69 21.09 -6.97
CA GLU A 10 -5.74 22.41 -7.59
C GLU A 10 -4.37 22.85 -8.13
N ALA A 11 -3.28 22.51 -7.44
CA ALA A 11 -1.92 22.75 -7.93
C ALA A 11 -1.60 21.94 -9.20
N GLU A 12 -2.10 20.71 -9.32
CA GLU A 12 -1.98 19.87 -10.51
C GLU A 12 -2.74 20.44 -11.72
N LYS A 13 -3.96 20.94 -11.51
CA LYS A 13 -4.70 21.59 -12.60
C LYS A 13 -3.95 22.81 -13.12
N ILE A 14 -3.40 23.63 -12.22
CA ILE A 14 -2.64 24.82 -12.60
C ILE A 14 -1.37 24.45 -13.35
N ILE A 15 -0.58 23.48 -12.86
CA ILE A 15 0.67 23.08 -13.53
C ILE A 15 0.43 22.43 -14.90
N ASN A 16 -0.70 21.74 -15.09
CA ASN A 16 -1.09 21.14 -16.37
C ASN A 16 -1.58 22.17 -17.41
N THR A 17 -1.87 23.41 -17.00
CA THR A 17 -2.15 24.52 -17.92
C THR A 17 -0.89 25.28 -18.35
N VAL A 18 0.27 24.98 -17.74
CA VAL A 18 1.54 25.59 -18.14
C VAL A 18 1.95 25.04 -19.51
N PRO A 19 2.21 25.91 -20.51
CA PRO A 19 2.62 25.45 -21.82
C PRO A 19 4.00 24.75 -21.75
N LYS A 20 4.16 23.65 -22.51
CA LYS A 20 5.36 22.79 -22.53
C LYS A 20 6.68 23.53 -22.78
N ASN A 21 6.63 24.73 -23.38
CA ASN A 21 7.82 25.56 -23.62
C ASN A 21 8.44 26.16 -22.34
N LYS A 22 7.81 25.99 -21.17
CA LYS A 22 8.32 26.41 -19.85
C LYS A 22 8.66 25.25 -18.90
N ASP A 23 8.64 24.00 -19.37
CA ASP A 23 8.88 22.81 -18.52
C ASP A 23 10.26 22.79 -17.85
N ASN A 24 11.26 23.48 -18.41
CA ASN A 24 12.61 23.58 -17.84
C ASN A 24 12.78 24.74 -16.84
N ASN A 25 11.71 25.46 -16.50
CA ASN A 25 11.80 26.50 -15.48
C ASN A 25 11.98 25.85 -14.09
N ILE A 26 13.01 26.29 -13.36
CA ILE A 26 13.37 25.79 -12.02
C ILE A 26 12.17 25.83 -11.05
N ASP A 27 11.30 26.85 -11.15
CA ASP A 27 10.12 26.97 -10.31
C ASP A 27 9.05 25.92 -10.66
N VAL A 28 8.89 25.61 -11.94
CA VAL A 28 7.98 24.55 -12.43
C VAL A 28 8.47 23.18 -11.98
N ILE A 29 9.77 22.92 -12.10
CA ILE A 29 10.40 21.67 -11.64
C ILE A 29 10.21 21.49 -10.13
N ARG A 30 10.44 22.56 -9.35
CA ARG A 30 10.27 22.53 -7.90
C ARG A 30 8.82 22.30 -7.47
N ILE A 31 7.87 22.95 -8.14
CA ILE A 31 6.44 22.76 -7.89
C ILE A 31 6.01 21.34 -8.26
N ARG A 32 6.48 20.80 -9.40
CA ARG A 32 6.21 19.40 -9.79
C ARG A 32 6.80 18.40 -8.78
N ALA A 33 8.02 18.61 -8.31
CA ALA A 33 8.63 17.76 -7.29
C ALA A 33 7.88 17.84 -5.95
N LEU A 34 7.37 19.02 -5.56
CA LEU A 34 6.56 19.18 -4.35
C LEU A 34 5.16 18.55 -4.49
N ILE A 35 4.57 18.60 -5.68
CA ILE A 35 3.33 17.87 -6.02
C ILE A 35 3.60 16.37 -5.99
N GLU A 36 4.70 15.90 -6.56
CA GLU A 36 5.09 14.49 -6.56
C GLU A 36 5.34 13.97 -5.15
N ILE A 37 6.10 14.69 -4.32
CA ILE A 37 6.31 14.38 -2.90
C ILE A 37 4.97 14.44 -2.15
N GLY A 38 4.12 15.41 -2.50
CA GLY A 38 2.77 15.57 -1.99
C GLY A 38 1.87 14.38 -2.32
N ASN A 39 1.92 13.88 -3.54
CA ASN A 39 1.22 12.70 -4.06
C ASN A 39 1.79 11.40 -3.50
N GLN A 40 3.10 11.29 -3.35
CA GLN A 40 3.74 10.17 -2.64
C GLN A 40 3.30 10.16 -1.17
N SER A 41 3.09 11.33 -0.56
CA SER A 41 2.51 11.47 0.78
C SER A 41 0.97 11.39 0.83
N GLN A 42 0.31 11.29 -0.33
CA GLN A 42 -1.14 11.16 -0.55
C GLN A 42 -1.40 10.05 -1.56
N MET A 43 -0.72 8.91 -1.43
CA MET A 43 -1.08 7.72 -2.19
C MET A 43 -2.41 7.22 -1.61
N THR A 44 -3.49 7.91 -1.95
CA THR A 44 -4.86 7.55 -1.61
C THR A 44 -5.14 6.33 -2.45
N ILE A 45 -4.90 5.18 -1.84
CA ILE A 45 -5.20 3.89 -2.44
C ILE A 45 -6.69 3.89 -2.74
N SER A 46 -7.02 3.93 -4.03
CA SER A 46 -8.40 4.02 -4.46
C SER A 46 -9.05 2.63 -4.35
N ASN A 47 -10.38 2.60 -4.24
CA ASN A 47 -11.11 1.34 -4.34
C ASN A 47 -10.88 0.65 -5.69
N GLU A 48 -10.55 1.40 -6.74
CA GLU A 48 -10.22 0.85 -8.05
C GLU A 48 -8.88 0.12 -8.04
N ASP A 49 -7.85 0.69 -7.40
CA ASP A 49 -6.54 0.03 -7.24
C ASP A 49 -6.67 -1.30 -6.47
N ILE A 50 -7.48 -1.31 -5.42
CA ILE A 50 -7.81 -2.51 -4.65
C ILE A 50 -8.49 -3.57 -5.53
N ASN A 51 -9.46 -3.17 -6.36
CA ASN A 51 -10.16 -4.09 -7.26
C ASN A 51 -9.26 -4.66 -8.36
N ILE A 52 -8.34 -3.85 -8.89
CA ILE A 52 -7.33 -4.31 -9.86
C ILE A 52 -6.44 -5.38 -9.22
N LEU A 53 -5.96 -5.15 -7.99
CA LEU A 53 -5.13 -6.11 -7.27
C LEU A 53 -5.88 -7.41 -6.97
N LYS A 54 -7.15 -7.33 -6.54
CA LYS A 54 -8.01 -8.51 -6.37
C LYS A 54 -8.15 -9.31 -7.67
N THR A 55 -8.44 -8.62 -8.78
CA THR A 55 -8.57 -9.26 -10.10
C THR A 55 -7.26 -9.93 -10.55
N LYS A 56 -6.11 -9.31 -10.28
CA LYS A 56 -4.80 -9.92 -10.57
C LYS A 56 -4.59 -11.21 -9.77
N ILE A 57 -4.91 -11.19 -8.47
CA ILE A 57 -4.80 -12.36 -7.59
C ILE A 57 -5.77 -13.48 -8.00
N GLU A 58 -6.98 -13.14 -8.46
CA GLU A 58 -7.94 -14.12 -8.97
C GLU A 58 -7.42 -14.83 -10.23
N LYS A 59 -6.83 -14.06 -11.17
CA LYS A 59 -6.24 -14.60 -12.39
C LYS A 59 -4.92 -15.34 -12.15
N ASN A 60 -4.15 -14.89 -11.15
CA ASN A 60 -2.88 -15.48 -10.78
C ASN A 60 -2.79 -15.65 -9.25
N PRO A 61 -3.28 -16.78 -8.70
CA PRO A 61 -3.27 -17.03 -7.26
C PRO A 61 -1.88 -17.20 -6.64
N THR A 62 -0.80 -17.21 -7.44
CA THR A 62 0.60 -17.24 -6.96
C THR A 62 1.32 -15.91 -7.14
N ASP A 63 0.60 -14.84 -7.51
CA ASP A 63 1.15 -13.48 -7.56
C ASP A 63 1.34 -12.90 -6.15
N HIS A 64 2.48 -13.25 -5.54
CA HIS A 64 2.86 -12.79 -4.21
C HIS A 64 2.94 -11.27 -4.11
N GLN A 65 3.44 -10.60 -5.16
CA GLN A 65 3.59 -9.15 -5.17
C GLN A 65 2.21 -8.48 -5.10
N SER A 66 1.25 -8.91 -5.94
CA SER A 66 -0.12 -8.39 -5.88
C SER A 66 -0.79 -8.64 -4.53
N MET A 67 -0.54 -9.79 -3.88
CA MET A 67 -1.05 -10.03 -2.51
C MET A 67 -0.45 -9.08 -1.49
N ILE A 68 0.87 -8.88 -1.53
CA ILE A 68 1.56 -7.95 -0.63
C ILE A 68 1.05 -6.51 -0.83
N ASP A 69 0.93 -6.08 -2.09
CA ASP A 69 0.44 -4.74 -2.44
C ASP A 69 -1.00 -4.56 -1.96
N LEU A 70 -1.86 -5.57 -2.15
CA LEU A 70 -3.24 -5.55 -1.64
C LEU A 70 -3.27 -5.49 -0.11
N SER A 71 -2.41 -6.22 0.57
CA SER A 71 -2.33 -6.19 2.03
C SER A 71 -1.90 -4.82 2.56
N LEU A 72 -0.91 -4.18 1.93
CA LEU A 72 -0.50 -2.80 2.22
C LEU A 72 -1.66 -1.83 1.99
N ALA A 73 -2.39 -2.00 0.90
CA ALA A 73 -3.56 -1.23 0.55
C ALA A 73 -4.66 -1.29 1.59
N LEU A 74 -5.05 -2.49 1.98
CA LEU A 74 -6.06 -2.73 3.00
C LEU A 74 -5.64 -2.18 4.37
N ASN A 75 -4.36 -2.32 4.74
CA ASN A 75 -3.83 -1.75 5.97
C ASN A 75 -3.90 -0.21 5.98
N ALA A 76 -3.62 0.44 4.85
CA ALA A 76 -3.66 1.90 4.74
C ALA A 76 -5.06 2.49 4.93
N ILE A 77 -6.11 1.71 4.64
CA ILE A 77 -7.52 2.09 4.84
C ILE A 77 -8.14 1.45 6.10
N GLU A 78 -7.30 1.02 7.04
CA GLU A 78 -7.69 0.43 8.33
C GLU A 78 -8.49 -0.89 8.24
N GLN A 79 -8.48 -1.55 7.09
CA GLN A 79 -9.04 -2.89 6.90
C GLN A 79 -8.02 -3.96 7.34
N PHE A 80 -7.70 -3.98 8.63
CA PHE A 80 -6.58 -4.76 9.16
C PHE A 80 -6.77 -6.27 9.07
N ASP A 81 -7.97 -6.79 9.33
CA ASP A 81 -8.23 -8.22 9.25
C ASP A 81 -8.06 -8.73 7.80
N ASP A 82 -8.57 -7.99 6.81
CA ASP A 82 -8.40 -8.32 5.39
C ASP A 82 -6.92 -8.22 4.98
N ALA A 83 -6.21 -7.19 5.46
CA ALA A 83 -4.78 -7.05 5.21
C ALA A 83 -3.99 -8.27 5.72
N ILE A 84 -4.28 -8.73 6.94
CA ILE A 84 -3.68 -9.94 7.53
C ILE A 84 -4.01 -11.17 6.67
N ASP A 85 -5.28 -11.37 6.32
CA ASP A 85 -5.68 -12.58 5.62
C ASP A 85 -5.04 -12.69 4.24
N ILE A 86 -4.92 -11.57 3.51
CA ILE A 86 -4.24 -11.55 2.21
C ILE A 86 -2.74 -11.83 2.34
N ILE A 87 -2.02 -11.22 3.29
CA ILE A 87 -0.58 -11.48 3.40
C ILE A 87 -0.27 -12.89 3.94
N LEU A 88 -1.14 -13.44 4.80
CA LEU A 88 -1.07 -14.85 5.19
C LEU A 88 -1.34 -15.79 4.02
N LYS A 89 -2.20 -15.42 3.06
CA LYS A 89 -2.37 -16.18 1.81
C LYS A 89 -1.05 -16.27 1.04
N SER A 90 -0.31 -15.16 0.91
CA SER A 90 1.01 -15.16 0.28
C SER A 90 1.98 -16.12 0.99
N ILE A 91 2.03 -16.09 2.32
CA ILE A 91 2.89 -16.98 3.13
C ILE A 91 2.50 -18.46 2.97
N LYS A 92 1.19 -18.77 2.85
CA LYS A 92 0.71 -20.14 2.60
C LYS A 92 1.11 -20.66 1.22
N VAL A 93 1.14 -19.79 0.21
CA VAL A 93 1.54 -20.17 -1.16
C VAL A 93 3.02 -20.50 -1.21
N ASP A 94 3.86 -19.60 -0.70
CA ASP A 94 5.31 -19.80 -0.58
C ASP A 94 5.86 -18.89 0.53
N LYS A 95 6.31 -19.52 1.61
CA LYS A 95 6.86 -18.83 2.79
C LYS A 95 8.26 -18.28 2.56
N GLU A 96 9.01 -18.80 1.60
CA GLU A 96 10.39 -18.41 1.33
C GLU A 96 10.47 -17.32 0.23
N TRP A 97 9.36 -17.05 -0.47
CA TRP A 97 9.29 -16.05 -1.54
C TRP A 97 9.91 -14.71 -1.14
N ASN A 98 10.86 -14.24 -1.96
CA ASN A 98 11.59 -12.99 -1.78
C ASN A 98 12.17 -12.81 -0.36
N ASP A 99 12.93 -13.81 0.11
CA ASP A 99 13.55 -13.82 1.45
C ASP A 99 12.53 -13.62 2.58
N LYS A 100 11.38 -14.30 2.49
CA LYS A 100 10.27 -14.21 3.47
C LYS A 100 9.69 -12.80 3.56
N PHE A 101 9.60 -12.08 2.44
CA PHE A 101 9.14 -10.69 2.42
C PHE A 101 7.76 -10.54 3.10
N ALA A 102 6.81 -11.41 2.78
CA ALA A 102 5.46 -11.37 3.34
C ALA A 102 5.46 -11.53 4.87
N GLN A 103 6.28 -12.44 5.41
CA GLN A 103 6.42 -12.60 6.86
C GLN A 103 7.02 -11.35 7.51
N LYS A 104 8.11 -10.80 6.95
CA LYS A 104 8.76 -9.58 7.45
C LYS A 104 7.78 -8.40 7.45
N GLN A 105 6.99 -8.26 6.39
CA GLN A 105 6.01 -7.18 6.27
C GLN A 105 4.86 -7.33 7.27
N LEU A 106 4.37 -8.55 7.49
CA LEU A 106 3.34 -8.81 8.50
C LEU A 106 3.84 -8.50 9.93
N LEU A 107 5.11 -8.81 10.25
CA LEU A 107 5.70 -8.44 11.53
C LEU A 107 5.72 -6.91 11.73
N LYS A 108 6.06 -6.14 10.68
CA LYS A 108 6.01 -4.67 10.72
C LYS A 108 4.61 -4.14 11.02
N PHE A 109 3.56 -4.76 10.48
CA PHE A 109 2.18 -4.38 10.84
C PHE A 109 1.91 -4.60 12.32
N PHE A 110 2.31 -5.75 12.88
CA PHE A 110 2.12 -6.02 14.30
C PHE A 110 2.87 -5.05 15.20
N ASP A 111 4.07 -4.64 14.81
CA ASP A 111 4.86 -3.66 15.54
C ASP A 111 4.21 -2.27 15.47
N ALA A 112 3.69 -1.87 14.30
CA ALA A 112 2.98 -0.60 14.12
C ALA A 112 1.65 -0.53 14.88
N TRP A 113 0.86 -1.60 14.90
CA TRP A 113 -0.39 -1.66 15.67
C TRP A 113 -0.18 -1.89 17.17
N GLY A 114 1.01 -2.33 17.57
CA GLY A 114 1.37 -2.67 18.94
C GLY A 114 1.06 -4.14 19.29
N ILE A 115 1.90 -4.69 20.19
CA ILE A 115 1.88 -6.10 20.60
C ILE A 115 0.56 -6.50 21.29
N GLY A 116 -0.05 -5.58 22.03
CA GLY A 116 -1.29 -5.81 22.77
C GLY A 116 -2.59 -5.61 21.98
N SER A 117 -2.52 -5.21 20.71
CA SER A 117 -3.73 -4.98 19.92
C SER A 117 -4.44 -6.30 19.59
N LYS A 118 -5.78 -6.29 19.57
CA LYS A 118 -6.58 -7.49 19.25
C LYS A 118 -6.22 -8.06 17.86
N VAL A 119 -5.99 -7.17 16.90
CA VAL A 119 -5.58 -7.48 15.53
C VAL A 119 -4.21 -8.15 15.51
N SER A 120 -3.21 -7.59 16.18
CA SER A 120 -1.86 -8.18 16.29
C SER A 120 -1.90 -9.57 16.93
N LEU A 121 -2.66 -9.75 18.02
CA LEU A 121 -2.80 -11.04 18.70
C LEU A 121 -3.44 -12.10 17.78
N SER A 122 -4.53 -11.74 17.10
CA SER A 122 -5.21 -12.62 16.15
C SER A 122 -4.29 -13.01 14.98
N GLY A 123 -3.61 -12.03 14.39
CA GLY A 123 -2.68 -12.25 13.28
C GLY A 123 -1.49 -13.11 13.66
N ARG A 124 -0.86 -12.88 14.82
CA ARG A 124 0.27 -13.70 15.31
C ARG A 124 -0.14 -15.16 15.52
N ARG A 125 -1.34 -15.41 16.06
CA ARG A 125 -1.88 -16.77 16.19
C ARG A 125 -2.06 -17.45 14.84
N LYS A 126 -2.67 -16.75 13.86
CA LYS A 126 -2.85 -17.28 12.49
C LYS A 126 -1.50 -17.57 11.81
N LEU A 127 -0.53 -16.67 11.95
CA LEU A 127 0.82 -16.85 11.41
C LEU A 127 1.51 -18.07 12.01
N SER A 128 1.48 -18.21 13.33
CA SER A 128 2.05 -19.38 14.02
C SER A 128 1.42 -20.69 13.53
N ALA A 129 0.11 -20.72 13.32
CA ALA A 129 -0.57 -21.91 12.82
C ALA A 129 -0.09 -22.31 11.41
N ILE A 130 0.29 -21.36 10.55
CA ILE A 130 0.80 -21.63 9.20
C ILE A 130 2.27 -22.05 9.21
N LEU A 131 3.08 -21.46 10.10
CA LEU A 131 4.53 -21.73 10.14
C LEU A 131 4.86 -23.08 10.77
N PHE A 132 3.98 -23.60 11.63
CA PHE A 132 4.20 -24.82 12.41
C PHE A 132 3.16 -25.92 12.14
N SER A 133 2.32 -25.76 11.10
CA SER A 133 1.54 -26.86 10.51
C SER A 133 2.38 -27.65 9.52
#